data_AF-A0A350V0R0-F1
#
_entry.id   AF-A0A350V0R0-F1
#
_cell.length_a   1.000
_cell.length_b   1.000
_cell.length_c   1.000
_cell.angle_alpha   90.00
_cell.angle_beta   90.00
_cell.angle_gamma   90.00
#
_symmetry.space_group_name_H-M   'P 1'
#
loop_
_entity.id
_entity.type
_entity.pdbx_description
1 polymer ?
#
loop_
_entity_poly.entity_id
_entity_poly.type
_entity_poly.pdbx_seq_one_letter_code
_entity_poly.pdbx_strand_id
1 'polypeptide(L)'
;MKKIFLVILAFFVAASVYSQNDGINKLSSSFKIVRLKYSGGGDWYNDPSAEVNMMDYLKKNTVIDVDESKFYSVDINSDDIFNFPFILITGHGNISFSDTEVKRLRQYLERGGFLYADDDYGMDKAFRREIEKVFPDQKMQELPFDHKIYNSHFSFPAGLPKIHEHDAKPPQGFGYYLNGRLCVYYTYETNISDGWAEPREHDDPPEKREESFKMGTNIIVYVLNN
;
A
#
# COMPACT_ATOMS: atom_id res chain seq x y z
N MET A 1 -22.19 45.23 67.28
CA MET A 1 -23.24 45.28 66.24
C MET A 1 -22.71 46.06 65.04
N LYS A 2 -23.10 45.63 63.83
CA LYS A 2 -22.69 46.08 62.48
C LYS A 2 -21.52 45.30 61.85
N LYS A 3 -21.92 44.26 61.12
CA LYS A 3 -21.15 43.56 60.09
C LYS A 3 -20.89 44.54 58.94
N ILE A 4 -19.65 44.75 58.54
CA ILE A 4 -19.31 45.44 57.29
C ILE A 4 -18.98 44.34 56.28
N PHE A 5 -19.89 44.16 55.33
CA PHE A 5 -19.75 43.27 54.19
C PHE A 5 -18.93 44.02 53.15
N LEU A 6 -17.68 43.62 52.92
CA LEU A 6 -16.89 44.12 51.79
C LEU A 6 -17.23 43.24 50.58
N VAL A 7 -18.00 43.78 49.65
CA VAL A 7 -18.31 43.13 48.37
C VAL A 7 -17.08 43.26 47.49
N ILE A 8 -16.35 42.16 47.28
CA ILE A 8 -15.29 42.08 46.27
C ILE A 8 -15.99 41.88 44.92
N LEU A 9 -15.99 42.94 44.11
CA LEU A 9 -16.47 42.90 42.74
C LEU A 9 -15.41 42.18 41.88
N ALA A 10 -15.57 40.87 41.67
CA ALA A 10 -14.73 40.11 40.76
C ALA A 10 -15.15 40.42 39.31
N PHE A 11 -14.36 41.25 38.62
CA PHE A 11 -14.46 41.42 37.17
C PHE A 11 -14.03 40.13 36.48
N PHE A 12 -15.00 39.30 36.09
CA PHE A 12 -14.77 38.22 35.13
C PHE A 12 -14.63 38.84 33.73
N VAL A 13 -13.40 39.10 33.31
CA VAL A 13 -13.09 39.31 31.90
C VAL A 13 -13.13 37.93 31.25
N ALA A 14 -14.24 37.61 30.58
CA ALA A 14 -14.29 36.48 29.67
C ALA A 14 -13.35 36.78 28.50
N ALA A 15 -12.11 36.33 28.61
CA ALA A 15 -11.21 36.25 27.48
C ALA A 15 -11.76 35.17 26.55
N SER A 16 -12.48 35.59 25.51
CA SER A 16 -12.78 34.76 24.36
C SER A 16 -11.46 34.31 23.77
N VAL A 17 -11.01 33.10 24.12
CA VAL A 17 -9.91 32.44 23.44
C VAL A 17 -10.43 32.13 22.04
N TYR A 18 -10.20 33.06 21.12
CA TYR A 18 -10.20 32.72 19.71
C TYR A 18 -9.07 31.71 19.54
N SER A 19 -9.45 30.44 19.40
CA SER A 19 -8.55 29.42 18.87
C SER A 19 -8.08 29.93 17.52
N GLN A 20 -6.85 30.44 17.46
CA GLN A 20 -6.15 30.56 16.21
C GLN A 20 -6.04 29.14 15.69
N ASN A 21 -6.87 28.83 14.72
CA ASN A 21 -6.74 27.63 13.92
C ASN A 21 -5.51 27.90 13.05
N ASP A 22 -4.33 27.81 13.67
CA ASP A 22 -3.07 27.77 12.96
C ASP A 22 -3.23 26.62 11.99
N GLY A 23 -3.32 26.99 10.70
CA GLY A 23 -3.46 26.06 9.62
C GLY A 23 -2.46 24.95 9.85
N ILE A 24 -2.96 23.76 10.16
CA ILE A 24 -2.15 22.56 10.15
C ILE A 24 -1.59 22.55 8.74
N ASN A 25 -0.33 22.94 8.61
CA ASN A 25 0.46 22.67 7.44
C ASN A 25 0.25 21.19 7.21
N LYS A 26 -0.49 20.85 6.17
CA LYS A 26 -0.67 19.49 5.68
C LYS A 26 0.71 19.06 5.20
N LEU A 27 1.57 18.71 6.15
CA LEU A 27 2.93 18.19 5.98
C LEU A 27 2.89 16.72 5.49
N SER A 28 1.74 16.25 5.04
CA SER A 28 1.56 14.99 4.35
C SER A 28 1.51 15.30 2.86
N SER A 29 2.55 14.89 2.12
CA SER A 29 2.42 14.73 0.67
C SER A 29 1.23 13.81 0.37
N SER A 30 0.50 14.09 -0.70
CA SER A 30 -0.58 13.22 -1.15
C SER A 30 -0.05 11.83 -1.51
N PHE A 31 -0.84 10.80 -1.24
CA PHE A 31 -0.51 9.39 -1.46
C PHE A 31 -0.27 9.10 -2.94
N LYS A 32 0.63 8.15 -3.23
CA LYS A 32 0.95 7.67 -4.58
C LYS A 32 1.15 6.17 -4.54
N ILE A 33 0.69 5.49 -5.58
CA ILE A 33 1.20 4.18 -5.93
C ILE A 33 2.44 4.39 -6.80
N VAL A 34 3.56 3.80 -6.39
CA VAL A 34 4.84 3.93 -7.10
C VAL A 34 5.36 2.54 -7.46
N ARG A 35 5.60 2.31 -8.75
CA ARG A 35 6.16 1.06 -9.28
C ARG A 35 7.66 0.98 -9.00
N LEU A 36 8.11 -0.13 -8.43
CA LEU A 36 9.53 -0.42 -8.25
C LEU A 36 10.16 -0.84 -9.58
N LYS A 37 11.21 -0.13 -10.00
CA LYS A 37 12.06 -0.58 -11.11
C LYS A 37 12.99 -1.68 -10.61
N TYR A 38 13.07 -2.77 -11.36
CA TYR A 38 13.97 -3.88 -11.06
C TYR A 38 14.73 -4.34 -12.31
N SER A 39 15.90 -4.95 -12.07
CA SER A 39 16.69 -5.63 -13.09
C SER A 39 16.28 -7.10 -13.19
N GLY A 40 16.82 -7.84 -14.16
CA GLY A 40 16.61 -9.29 -14.29
C GLY A 40 15.92 -9.72 -15.58
N GLY A 41 15.46 -8.76 -16.39
CA GLY A 41 14.89 -9.01 -17.72
C GLY A 41 13.36 -9.16 -17.74
N GLY A 42 12.70 -9.09 -16.58
CA GLY A 42 11.25 -8.91 -16.51
C GLY A 42 10.80 -7.49 -16.85
N ASP A 43 9.51 -7.34 -17.05
CA ASP A 43 8.83 -6.14 -17.56
C ASP A 43 8.16 -5.34 -16.44
N TRP A 44 8.95 -4.77 -15.53
CA TRP A 44 8.46 -3.91 -14.43
C TRP A 44 7.54 -2.75 -14.88
N TYR A 45 7.56 -2.42 -16.18
CA TYR A 45 6.80 -1.34 -16.83
C TYR A 45 5.47 -1.80 -17.45
N ASN A 46 5.05 -3.06 -17.24
CA ASN A 46 3.78 -3.58 -17.72
C ASN A 46 2.58 -2.79 -17.16
N ASP A 47 1.52 -2.74 -17.97
CA ASP A 47 0.18 -2.23 -17.66
C ASP A 47 0.17 -0.94 -16.83
N PRO A 48 0.83 0.14 -17.30
CA PRO A 48 0.97 1.38 -16.52
C PRO A 48 -0.37 2.09 -16.28
N SER A 49 -1.45 1.65 -16.96
CA SER A 49 -2.81 2.13 -16.71
C SER A 49 -3.37 1.65 -15.37
N ALA A 50 -2.88 0.53 -14.84
CA ALA A 50 -3.34 -0.08 -13.60
C ALA A 50 -3.27 0.89 -12.41
N GLU A 51 -2.11 1.48 -12.15
CA GLU A 51 -1.93 2.45 -11.06
C GLU A 51 -2.73 3.73 -11.28
N VAL A 52 -2.83 4.19 -12.53
CA VAL A 52 -3.61 5.38 -12.88
C VAL A 52 -5.07 5.19 -12.49
N ASN A 53 -5.64 4.06 -12.89
CA ASN A 53 -7.02 3.72 -12.63
C ASN A 53 -7.28 3.42 -11.14
N MET A 54 -6.34 2.74 -10.47
CA MET A 54 -6.41 2.49 -9.03
C MET A 54 -6.41 3.81 -8.25
N MET A 55 -5.56 4.77 -8.64
CA MET A 55 -5.54 6.10 -8.05
C MET A 55 -6.86 6.85 -8.25
N ASP A 56 -7.47 6.75 -9.44
CA ASP A 56 -8.81 7.29 -9.70
C ASP A 56 -9.90 6.60 -8.88
N TYR A 57 -9.81 5.29 -8.68
CA TYR A 57 -10.74 4.54 -7.84
C TYR A 57 -10.64 5.01 -6.39
N LEU A 58 -9.42 5.19 -5.85
CA LEU A 58 -9.21 5.72 -4.50
C LEU A 58 -9.81 7.12 -4.33
N LYS A 59 -9.63 8.02 -5.32
CA LYS A 59 -10.23 9.37 -5.31
C LYS A 59 -11.75 9.33 -5.16
N LYS A 60 -12.39 8.38 -5.82
CA LYS A 60 -13.86 8.28 -5.90
C LYS A 60 -14.45 7.55 -4.70
N ASN A 61 -13.73 6.58 -4.13
CA ASN A 61 -14.30 5.64 -3.16
C ASN A 61 -13.74 5.78 -1.74
N THR A 62 -12.77 6.68 -1.52
CA THR A 62 -12.16 6.87 -0.19
C THR A 62 -11.97 8.34 0.15
N VAL A 63 -11.59 8.63 1.40
CA VAL A 63 -11.19 9.97 1.87
C VAL A 63 -9.67 10.17 1.81
N ILE A 64 -8.92 9.23 1.20
CA ILE A 64 -7.47 9.32 1.10
C ILE A 64 -7.10 10.50 0.21
N ASP A 65 -6.21 11.35 0.68
CA ASP A 65 -5.62 12.42 -0.11
C ASP A 65 -4.59 11.83 -1.08
N VAL A 66 -4.99 11.57 -2.32
CA VAL A 66 -4.15 10.96 -3.35
C VAL A 66 -3.67 11.99 -4.37
N ASP A 67 -2.45 11.81 -4.91
CA ASP A 67 -1.88 12.72 -5.91
C ASP A 67 -2.56 12.53 -7.29
N GLU A 68 -2.09 13.26 -8.29
CA GLU A 68 -2.46 13.09 -9.70
C GLU A 68 -2.42 11.62 -10.11
N SER A 69 -3.48 11.19 -10.81
CA SER A 69 -3.63 9.83 -11.31
C SER A 69 -2.73 9.68 -12.53
N LYS A 70 -1.46 9.37 -12.28
CA LYS A 70 -0.46 9.11 -13.31
C LYS A 70 0.45 7.98 -12.86
N PHE A 71 1.13 7.37 -13.82
CA PHE A 71 2.12 6.36 -13.54
C PHE A 71 3.36 7.00 -12.89
N TYR A 72 3.74 6.48 -11.72
CA TYR A 72 4.98 6.83 -11.04
C TYR A 72 5.86 5.59 -10.89
N SER A 73 7.17 5.77 -11.00
CA SER A 73 8.13 4.70 -10.74
C SER A 73 9.33 5.21 -9.96
N VAL A 74 9.96 4.32 -9.22
CA VAL A 74 11.15 4.60 -8.42
C VAL A 74 12.21 3.53 -8.64
N ASP A 75 13.46 3.97 -8.73
CA ASP A 75 14.61 3.07 -8.72
C ASP A 75 14.98 2.76 -7.27
N ILE A 76 15.22 1.48 -6.96
CA ILE A 76 15.63 1.02 -5.63
C ILE A 76 16.93 1.68 -5.14
N ASN A 77 17.80 2.12 -6.05
CA ASN A 77 19.03 2.84 -5.75
C ASN A 77 18.80 4.35 -5.51
N SER A 78 17.62 4.89 -5.85
CA SER A 78 17.27 6.28 -5.56
C SER A 78 16.91 6.44 -4.08
N ASP A 79 17.32 7.56 -3.48
CA ASP A 79 16.89 7.93 -2.12
C ASP A 79 15.40 8.30 -2.07
N ASP A 80 14.76 8.53 -3.22
CA ASP A 80 13.32 8.76 -3.31
C ASP A 80 12.50 7.58 -2.78
N ILE A 81 13.05 6.35 -2.78
CA ILE A 81 12.36 5.17 -2.25
C ILE A 81 11.85 5.40 -0.82
N PHE A 82 12.60 6.18 -0.01
CA PHE A 82 12.25 6.45 1.38
C PHE A 82 11.12 7.47 1.56
N ASN A 83 10.66 8.11 0.49
CA ASN A 83 9.59 9.10 0.53
C ASN A 83 8.19 8.47 0.32
N PHE A 84 8.11 7.18 0.01
CA PHE A 84 6.85 6.52 -0.33
C PHE A 84 6.46 5.47 0.71
N PRO A 85 5.28 5.59 1.36
CA PRO A 85 4.84 4.58 2.33
C PRO A 85 4.47 3.25 1.67
N PHE A 86 4.19 3.25 0.36
CA PHE A 86 3.73 2.12 -0.41
C PHE A 86 4.47 2.04 -1.75
N ILE A 87 5.01 0.87 -2.05
CA ILE A 87 5.64 0.57 -3.34
C ILE A 87 5.03 -0.72 -3.89
N LEU A 88 4.68 -0.69 -5.18
CA LEU A 88 4.20 -1.84 -5.95
C LEU A 88 5.36 -2.47 -6.72
N ILE A 89 5.47 -3.78 -6.71
CA ILE A 89 6.27 -4.57 -7.66
C ILE A 89 5.37 -5.61 -8.33
N THR A 90 5.38 -5.64 -9.66
CA THR A 90 4.66 -6.62 -10.47
C THR A 90 5.34 -6.72 -11.84
N GLY A 91 4.99 -7.74 -12.61
CA GLY A 91 5.51 -8.05 -13.93
C GLY A 91 5.84 -9.53 -14.10
N HIS A 92 6.16 -9.91 -15.32
CA HIS A 92 6.45 -11.26 -15.74
C HIS A 92 7.93 -11.64 -15.59
N GLY A 93 8.15 -12.92 -15.34
CA GLY A 93 9.47 -13.54 -15.45
C GLY A 93 10.42 -13.19 -14.31
N ASN A 94 11.61 -12.68 -14.65
CA ASN A 94 12.72 -12.63 -13.69
C ASN A 94 12.95 -11.24 -13.10
N ILE A 95 13.00 -11.20 -11.77
CA ILE A 95 13.49 -10.09 -10.94
C ILE A 95 14.90 -10.44 -10.46
N SER A 96 15.79 -9.45 -10.38
CA SER A 96 17.11 -9.59 -9.78
C SER A 96 17.49 -8.31 -9.04
N PHE A 97 17.85 -8.45 -7.76
CA PHE A 97 18.44 -7.40 -6.96
C PHE A 97 19.92 -7.69 -6.73
N SER A 98 20.75 -6.65 -6.89
CA SER A 98 22.13 -6.63 -6.42
C SER A 98 22.19 -6.56 -4.89
N ASP A 99 23.36 -6.88 -4.31
CA ASP A 99 23.55 -6.82 -2.86
C ASP A 99 23.28 -5.43 -2.27
N THR A 100 23.54 -4.36 -3.04
CA THR A 100 23.23 -2.99 -2.64
C THR A 100 21.72 -2.76 -2.59
N GLU A 101 21.01 -3.22 -3.61
CA GLU A 101 19.55 -3.08 -3.72
C GLU A 101 18.84 -3.87 -2.62
N VAL A 102 19.28 -5.11 -2.35
CA VAL A 102 18.79 -5.93 -1.24
C VAL A 102 18.89 -5.16 0.10
N LYS A 103 20.04 -4.56 0.38
CA LYS A 103 20.25 -3.76 1.61
C LYS A 103 19.37 -2.52 1.66
N ARG A 104 19.19 -1.83 0.53
CA ARG A 104 18.33 -0.63 0.45
C ARG A 104 16.86 -0.96 0.61
N LEU A 105 16.36 -2.01 -0.04
CA LEU A 105 14.99 -2.49 0.14
C LEU A 105 14.76 -2.91 1.59
N ARG A 106 15.71 -3.61 2.20
CA ARG A 106 15.65 -3.94 3.63
C ARG A 106 15.52 -2.68 4.49
N GLN A 107 16.37 -1.69 4.26
CA GLN A 107 16.35 -0.42 4.99
C GLN A 107 15.03 0.34 4.78
N TYR A 108 14.46 0.31 3.57
CA TYR A 108 13.16 0.90 3.26
C TYR A 108 12.05 0.28 4.12
N LEU A 109 11.99 -1.05 4.17
CA LEU A 109 11.00 -1.81 4.94
C LEU A 109 11.16 -1.61 6.45
N GLU A 110 12.40 -1.55 6.94
CA GLU A 110 12.72 -1.25 8.34
C GLU A 110 12.32 0.17 8.76
N ARG A 111 12.31 1.12 7.82
CA ARG A 111 11.91 2.52 8.05
C ARG A 111 10.41 2.77 7.99
N GLY A 112 9.60 1.72 7.87
CA GLY A 112 8.14 1.86 7.81
C GLY A 112 7.56 1.70 6.40
N GLY A 113 8.41 1.55 5.37
CA GLY A 113 7.95 1.25 4.02
C GLY A 113 7.16 -0.05 3.94
N PHE A 114 6.37 -0.16 2.87
CA PHE A 114 5.58 -1.34 2.56
C PHE A 114 5.76 -1.71 1.08
N LEU A 115 6.15 -2.97 0.84
CA LEU A 115 6.25 -3.53 -0.51
C LEU A 115 5.04 -4.42 -0.77
N TYR A 116 4.18 -4.01 -1.69
CA TYR A 116 3.17 -4.89 -2.27
C TYR A 116 3.73 -5.53 -3.54
N ALA A 117 3.79 -6.85 -3.57
CA ALA A 117 4.21 -7.64 -4.71
C ALA A 117 3.01 -8.38 -5.28
N ASP A 118 2.78 -8.26 -6.59
CA ASP A 118 1.71 -8.97 -7.29
C ASP A 118 2.31 -9.84 -8.39
N ASP A 119 2.02 -11.14 -8.38
CA ASP A 119 2.49 -12.06 -9.41
C ASP A 119 1.67 -11.88 -10.68
N ASP A 120 2.25 -11.17 -11.65
CA ASP A 120 1.76 -11.14 -13.04
C ASP A 120 2.19 -12.39 -13.79
N TYR A 121 1.66 -13.52 -13.31
CA TYR A 121 1.94 -14.89 -13.72
C TYR A 121 3.36 -15.19 -14.24
N GLY A 122 4.21 -15.68 -13.34
CA GLY A 122 5.56 -16.17 -13.67
C GLY A 122 6.69 -15.44 -12.95
N MET A 123 6.34 -14.53 -12.05
CA MET A 123 7.23 -13.80 -11.15
C MET A 123 7.63 -14.63 -9.92
N ASP A 124 6.76 -15.54 -9.46
CA ASP A 124 6.84 -16.24 -8.16
C ASP A 124 8.25 -16.75 -7.79
N LYS A 125 8.85 -17.57 -8.66
CA LYS A 125 10.17 -18.16 -8.39
C LYS A 125 11.25 -17.09 -8.22
N ALA A 126 11.20 -16.04 -9.03
CA ALA A 126 12.18 -14.96 -8.95
C ALA A 126 11.93 -14.08 -7.72
N PHE A 127 10.68 -13.70 -7.47
CA PHE A 127 10.32 -12.89 -6.30
C PHE A 127 10.72 -13.57 -5.00
N ARG A 128 10.37 -14.85 -4.82
CA ARG A 128 10.77 -15.63 -3.63
C ARG A 128 12.28 -15.66 -3.43
N ARG A 129 13.04 -15.94 -4.50
CA ARG A 129 14.51 -15.97 -4.46
C ARG A 129 15.09 -14.62 -4.03
N GLU A 130 14.56 -13.52 -4.55
CA GLU A 130 15.08 -12.18 -4.27
C GLU A 130 14.67 -11.66 -2.89
N ILE A 131 13.42 -11.89 -2.46
CA ILE A 131 12.95 -11.43 -1.15
C ILE A 131 13.56 -12.23 0.00
N GLU A 132 13.94 -13.50 -0.22
CA GLU A 132 14.74 -14.28 0.74
C GLU A 132 16.10 -13.65 1.03
N LYS A 133 16.72 -12.95 0.05
CA LYS A 133 17.96 -12.20 0.32
C LYS A 133 17.73 -11.00 1.25
N VAL A 134 16.54 -10.41 1.19
CA VAL A 134 16.13 -9.28 2.05
C VAL A 134 15.77 -9.77 3.46
N PHE A 135 15.25 -11.00 3.58
CA PHE A 135 14.83 -11.62 4.83
C PHE A 135 15.44 -13.02 5.02
N PRO A 136 16.77 -13.15 5.16
CA PRO A 136 17.44 -14.46 5.17
C PRO A 136 17.03 -15.34 6.36
N ASP A 137 16.61 -14.72 7.47
CA ASP A 137 16.28 -15.41 8.73
C ASP A 137 14.77 -15.62 8.93
N GLN A 138 13.94 -15.26 7.95
CA GLN A 138 12.48 -15.39 8.02
C GLN A 138 11.96 -16.15 6.82
N LYS A 139 10.97 -17.02 7.04
CA LYS A 139 10.20 -17.63 5.97
C LYS A 139 8.98 -16.77 5.65
N MET A 140 8.67 -16.66 4.38
CA MET A 140 7.43 -16.04 3.92
C MET A 140 6.24 -16.81 4.50
N GLN A 141 5.28 -16.10 5.11
CA GLN A 141 4.14 -16.70 5.81
C GLN A 141 2.85 -16.44 5.04
N GLU A 142 1.99 -17.44 4.88
CA GLU A 142 0.65 -17.21 4.35
C GLU A 142 -0.19 -16.47 5.40
N LEU A 143 -0.95 -15.48 4.95
CA LEU A 143 -1.81 -14.69 5.81
C LEU A 143 -3.15 -15.42 6.01
N PRO A 144 -3.63 -15.53 7.26
CA PRO A 144 -4.96 -16.08 7.52
C PRO A 144 -6.05 -15.10 7.03
N PHE A 145 -7.22 -15.62 6.65
CA PHE A 145 -8.32 -14.80 6.11
C PHE A 145 -8.92 -13.79 7.10
N ASP A 146 -8.66 -13.94 8.41
CA ASP A 146 -9.03 -12.98 9.43
C ASP A 146 -8.02 -11.82 9.57
N HIS A 147 -6.91 -11.84 8.81
CA HIS A 147 -5.96 -10.74 8.78
C HIS A 147 -6.64 -9.44 8.31
N LYS A 148 -6.35 -8.33 9.00
CA LYS A 148 -7.01 -7.04 8.77
C LYS A 148 -6.88 -6.53 7.34
N ILE A 149 -5.84 -6.93 6.60
CA ILE A 149 -5.66 -6.54 5.19
C ILE A 149 -6.85 -6.95 4.32
N TYR A 150 -7.56 -8.03 4.64
CA TYR A 150 -8.74 -8.49 3.89
C TYR A 150 -10.03 -7.75 4.26
N ASN A 151 -10.02 -6.94 5.32
CA ASN A 151 -11.22 -6.29 5.87
C ASN A 151 -10.97 -4.83 6.31
N SER A 152 -10.01 -4.14 5.68
CA SER A 152 -9.61 -2.79 6.09
C SER A 152 -10.57 -1.68 5.62
N HIS A 153 -11.27 -1.88 4.50
CA HIS A 153 -12.25 -0.95 3.95
C HIS A 153 -13.49 -1.68 3.39
N PHE A 154 -13.27 -2.65 2.51
CA PHE A 154 -14.23 -3.62 2.00
C PHE A 154 -14.03 -4.97 2.68
N SER A 155 -15.04 -5.86 2.64
CA SER A 155 -14.95 -7.17 3.30
C SER A 155 -14.64 -8.29 2.33
N PHE A 156 -13.59 -9.05 2.63
CA PHE A 156 -13.18 -10.26 1.94
C PHE A 156 -12.95 -11.41 2.93
N PRO A 157 -14.04 -12.00 3.48
CA PRO A 157 -13.94 -13.03 4.52
C PRO A 157 -13.30 -14.35 4.03
N ALA A 158 -13.19 -14.52 2.71
CA ALA A 158 -12.57 -15.67 2.07
C ALA A 158 -11.14 -15.37 1.53
N GLY A 159 -10.53 -14.24 1.93
CA GLY A 159 -9.22 -13.83 1.45
C GLY A 159 -9.26 -13.19 0.06
N LEU A 160 -8.21 -13.40 -0.73
CA LEU A 160 -8.08 -12.76 -2.04
C LEU A 160 -9.19 -13.18 -3.02
N PRO A 161 -9.75 -12.25 -3.81
CA PRO A 161 -10.52 -12.63 -4.99
C PRO A 161 -9.58 -13.31 -6.01
N LYS A 162 -10.12 -14.17 -6.88
CA LYS A 162 -9.40 -14.71 -8.04
C LYS A 162 -9.75 -13.85 -9.25
N ILE A 163 -8.79 -13.08 -9.78
CA ILE A 163 -9.01 -12.23 -10.96
C ILE A 163 -8.71 -13.03 -12.23
N HIS A 164 -7.52 -13.61 -12.32
CA HIS A 164 -7.11 -14.46 -13.44
C HIS A 164 -6.95 -15.94 -13.07
N GLU A 165 -7.17 -16.82 -14.04
CA GLU A 165 -6.86 -18.24 -13.95
C GLU A 165 -5.40 -18.49 -14.37
N HIS A 166 -4.55 -18.84 -13.39
CA HIS A 166 -3.14 -19.23 -13.61
C HIS A 166 -3.02 -20.77 -13.63
N ASP A 167 -2.40 -21.40 -12.63
CA ASP A 167 -2.26 -22.87 -12.56
C ASP A 167 -3.51 -23.58 -12.01
N ALA A 168 -4.69 -22.94 -12.06
CA ALA A 168 -5.92 -23.41 -11.42
C ALA A 168 -5.79 -23.70 -9.90
N LYS A 169 -4.84 -23.02 -9.23
CA LYS A 169 -4.67 -23.08 -7.77
C LYS A 169 -5.48 -21.97 -7.08
N PRO A 170 -5.80 -22.11 -5.78
CA PRO A 170 -6.43 -21.03 -5.02
C PRO A 170 -5.52 -19.79 -4.95
N PRO A 171 -6.08 -18.57 -4.90
CA PRO A 171 -5.32 -17.35 -4.68
C PRO A 171 -4.74 -17.34 -3.26
N GLN A 172 -3.50 -16.89 -3.11
CA GLN A 172 -2.80 -16.92 -1.83
C GLN A 172 -2.13 -15.58 -1.53
N GLY A 173 -2.21 -15.13 -0.28
CA GLY A 173 -1.54 -13.94 0.21
C GLY A 173 -0.44 -14.32 1.19
N PHE A 174 0.79 -13.90 0.90
CA PHE A 174 1.94 -14.18 1.73
C PHE A 174 2.58 -12.89 2.26
N GLY A 175 3.35 -12.97 3.34
CA GLY A 175 3.97 -11.79 3.91
C GLY A 175 5.22 -12.02 4.73
N TYR A 176 5.92 -10.90 4.93
CA TYR A 176 7.03 -10.75 5.87
C TYR A 176 6.70 -9.68 6.91
N TYR A 177 7.16 -9.91 8.13
CA TYR A 177 6.85 -9.07 9.28
C TYR A 177 8.13 -8.48 9.90
N LEU A 178 8.09 -7.18 10.20
CA LEU A 178 9.11 -6.50 10.99
C LEU A 178 8.48 -5.93 12.25
N ASN A 179 8.99 -6.33 13.42
CA ASN A 179 8.49 -5.89 14.72
C ASN A 179 6.96 -6.06 14.87
N GLY A 180 6.42 -7.15 14.33
CA GLY A 180 4.98 -7.44 14.34
C GLY A 180 4.13 -6.72 13.29
N ARG A 181 4.71 -5.81 12.50
CA ARG A 181 4.04 -5.11 11.38
C ARG A 181 4.30 -5.86 10.07
N LEU A 182 3.26 -6.11 9.28
CA LEU A 182 3.39 -6.60 7.91
C LEU A 182 4.10 -5.53 7.07
N CYS A 183 5.21 -5.89 6.44
CA CYS A 183 6.02 -4.95 5.65
C CYS A 183 6.15 -5.37 4.17
N VAL A 184 5.96 -6.65 3.87
CA VAL A 184 5.84 -7.16 2.51
C VAL A 184 4.55 -7.94 2.43
N TYR A 185 3.75 -7.68 1.40
CA TYR A 185 2.60 -8.50 1.06
C TYR A 185 2.73 -8.97 -0.39
N TYR A 186 2.62 -10.28 -0.61
CA TYR A 186 2.78 -10.92 -1.90
C TYR A 186 1.52 -11.69 -2.26
N THR A 187 0.92 -11.35 -3.39
CA THR A 187 -0.24 -12.05 -3.94
C THR A 187 0.20 -13.00 -5.04
N TYR A 188 -0.20 -14.26 -4.91
CA TYR A 188 0.10 -15.34 -5.83
C TYR A 188 -1.21 -15.95 -6.33
N GLU A 189 -1.22 -16.45 -7.57
CA GLU A 189 -2.38 -17.11 -8.17
C GLU A 189 -3.63 -16.21 -8.20
N THR A 190 -3.47 -14.91 -8.45
CA THR A 190 -4.61 -14.00 -8.55
C THR A 190 -4.49 -12.91 -9.61
N ASN A 191 -3.35 -12.20 -9.72
CA ASN A 191 -3.21 -10.92 -10.45
C ASN A 191 -4.22 -9.85 -9.98
N ILE A 192 -4.04 -9.24 -8.81
CA ILE A 192 -4.95 -8.16 -8.41
C ILE A 192 -4.75 -6.93 -9.32
N SER A 193 -3.51 -6.57 -9.65
CA SER A 193 -3.18 -5.36 -10.40
C SER A 193 -3.77 -5.31 -11.80
N ASP A 194 -4.00 -6.46 -12.43
CA ASP A 194 -4.53 -6.54 -13.81
C ASP A 194 -5.96 -6.05 -13.90
N GLY A 195 -6.76 -6.37 -12.87
CA GLY A 195 -8.12 -5.85 -12.78
C GLY A 195 -8.18 -4.32 -12.68
N TRP A 196 -7.06 -3.65 -12.33
CA TRP A 196 -6.96 -2.19 -12.36
C TRP A 196 -6.67 -1.63 -13.75
N ALA A 197 -6.06 -2.41 -14.64
CA ALA A 197 -5.68 -1.96 -15.98
C ALA A 197 -6.90 -1.61 -16.84
N GLU A 198 -6.67 -1.02 -18.01
CA GLU A 198 -7.75 -0.75 -18.96
C GLU A 198 -8.46 -2.06 -19.37
N PRO A 199 -9.80 -2.07 -19.52
CA PRO A 199 -10.52 -3.31 -19.84
C PRO A 199 -10.01 -4.00 -21.11
N ARG A 200 -9.46 -3.24 -22.07
CA ARG A 200 -8.92 -3.78 -23.32
C ARG A 200 -7.59 -4.55 -23.18
N GLU A 201 -6.92 -4.42 -22.04
CA GLU A 201 -5.63 -5.07 -21.78
C GLU A 201 -5.86 -6.54 -21.41
N HIS A 202 -6.87 -6.82 -20.58
CA HIS A 202 -7.12 -8.14 -19.99
C HIS A 202 -8.51 -8.76 -20.29
N ASP A 203 -9.47 -7.95 -20.76
CA ASP A 203 -10.88 -8.34 -20.99
C ASP A 203 -11.58 -8.95 -19.77
N ASP A 204 -11.14 -8.53 -18.57
CA ASP A 204 -11.73 -9.00 -17.32
C ASP A 204 -13.21 -8.63 -17.20
N PRO A 205 -14.06 -9.55 -16.69
CA PRO A 205 -15.44 -9.24 -16.37
C PRO A 205 -15.54 -8.04 -15.41
N PRO A 206 -16.51 -7.13 -15.59
CA PRO A 206 -16.65 -5.93 -14.76
C PRO A 206 -16.69 -6.22 -13.25
N GLU A 207 -17.31 -7.34 -12.84
CA GLU A 207 -17.35 -7.77 -11.45
C GLU A 207 -15.97 -8.13 -10.88
N LYS A 208 -15.09 -8.73 -11.70
CA LYS A 208 -13.71 -9.08 -11.30
C LYS A 208 -12.85 -7.84 -11.16
N ARG A 209 -12.99 -6.89 -12.08
CA ARG A 209 -12.32 -5.59 -11.98
C ARG A 209 -12.74 -4.85 -10.71
N GLU A 210 -14.02 -4.87 -10.37
CA GLU A 210 -14.52 -4.27 -9.13
C GLU A 210 -13.99 -4.98 -7.87
N GLU A 211 -13.93 -6.31 -7.84
CA GLU A 211 -13.28 -7.08 -6.76
C GLU A 211 -11.80 -6.70 -6.61
N SER A 212 -11.09 -6.58 -7.72
CA SER A 212 -9.68 -6.17 -7.78
C SER A 212 -9.47 -4.76 -7.21
N PHE A 213 -10.26 -3.76 -7.63
CA PHE A 213 -10.17 -2.39 -7.09
C PHE A 213 -10.48 -2.35 -5.58
N LYS A 214 -11.47 -3.11 -5.12
CA LYS A 214 -11.80 -3.21 -3.70
C LYS A 214 -10.68 -3.85 -2.89
N MET A 215 -10.07 -4.91 -3.39
CA MET A 215 -8.93 -5.55 -2.70
C MET A 215 -7.70 -4.64 -2.71
N GLY A 216 -7.41 -3.95 -3.81
CA GLY A 216 -6.37 -2.92 -3.87
C GLY A 216 -6.59 -1.79 -2.86
N THR A 217 -7.84 -1.32 -2.73
CA THR A 217 -8.22 -0.32 -1.72
C THR A 217 -7.95 -0.83 -0.32
N ASN A 218 -8.30 -2.08 -0.03
CA ASN A 218 -8.04 -2.72 1.25
C ASN A 218 -6.55 -2.77 1.62
N ILE A 219 -5.70 -3.18 0.67
CA ILE A 219 -4.24 -3.22 0.87
C ILE A 219 -3.72 -1.81 1.19
N ILE A 220 -4.14 -0.81 0.41
CA ILE A 220 -3.67 0.57 0.60
C ILE A 220 -4.18 1.17 1.90
N VAL A 221 -5.45 0.99 2.23
CA VAL A 221 -6.04 1.45 3.51
C VAL A 221 -5.38 0.76 4.70
N TYR A 222 -5.05 -0.52 4.60
CA TYR A 222 -4.30 -1.23 5.64
C TYR A 222 -2.94 -0.57 5.89
N VAL A 223 -2.19 -0.26 4.83
CA VAL A 223 -0.86 0.35 4.92
C VAL A 223 -0.90 1.77 5.47
N LEU A 224 -1.90 2.58 5.09
CA LEU A 224 -1.98 3.97 5.54
C LEU A 224 -2.48 4.13 6.98
N ASN A 225 -2.99 3.06 7.59
CA ASN A 225 -3.56 3.08 8.94
C ASN A 225 -2.69 2.35 10.00
N ASN A 226 -1.54 1.77 9.64
CA ASN A 226 -0.68 0.99 10.54
C ASN A 226 0.81 1.32 10.33
#